data_AF-A0A0R0FGH9-F1
#
_entry.id   AF-A0A0R0FGH9-F1
#
_cell.length_a   1.000
_cell.length_b   1.000
_cell.length_c   1.000
_cell.angle_alpha   90.00
_cell.angle_beta   90.00
_cell.angle_gamma   90.00
#
_symmetry.space_group_name_H-M   'P 1'
#
loop_
_entity.id
_entity.type
_entity.pdbx_description
1 polymer ?
#
loop_
_entity_poly.entity_id
_entity_poly.type
_entity_poly.pdbx_seq_one_letter_code
_entity_poly.pdbx_strand_id
1 'polypeptide(L)'
;MGDGCVIEGTTGNSNSNNNNNNKKKNKKKKNRGGSKKKMTHKQVLAFKLDHPSVSSSSSSSSAAPRVVDDFGVQKLLGRGGEKLLFELHSHSKFSDGFFSPSKVVERAHINAMKVLALTNHETMSGIPEAVESACKYGIKIIPGVEISTIFSPRGDSEVEEPVHILAYYSCIGPSRFEELDKFLSNIRDGCFLHAQNICLKTEQAQVAS
;
A
#
# COMPACT_ATOMS: atom_id res chain seq x y z
N MET A 1 34.92 -32.67 -11.06
CA MET A 1 34.40 -32.60 -12.44
C MET A 1 33.18 -31.69 -12.34
N GLY A 2 33.32 -30.36 -12.38
CA GLY A 2 33.53 -29.53 -13.59
C GLY A 2 32.24 -29.58 -14.44
N ASP A 3 31.50 -28.53 -14.79
CA ASP A 3 31.74 -27.08 -14.98
C ASP A 3 30.35 -26.38 -14.87
N GLY A 4 30.12 -25.11 -14.53
CA GLY A 4 30.81 -23.88 -14.95
C GLY A 4 30.06 -23.24 -16.14
N CYS A 5 29.11 -22.32 -15.89
CA CYS A 5 28.54 -21.45 -16.94
C CYS A 5 28.44 -20.01 -16.42
N VAL A 6 29.32 -19.15 -16.94
CA VAL A 6 29.31 -17.69 -16.81
C VAL A 6 29.20 -17.15 -18.23
N ILE A 7 28.27 -16.23 -18.45
CA ILE A 7 28.14 -15.44 -19.68
C ILE A 7 27.93 -14.00 -19.22
N GLU A 8 28.87 -13.12 -19.55
CA GLU A 8 28.55 -11.79 -20.07
C GLU A 8 29.82 -11.13 -20.62
N GLY A 9 29.76 -10.78 -21.89
CA GLY A 9 30.72 -9.93 -22.55
C GLY A 9 29.98 -9.06 -23.54
N THR A 10 30.14 -7.75 -23.40
CA THR A 10 30.32 -6.83 -24.55
C THR A 10 30.83 -5.49 -24.04
N THR A 11 32.00 -5.12 -24.55
CA THR A 11 32.67 -3.82 -24.44
C THR A 11 32.26 -2.89 -25.58
N GLY A 12 32.25 -1.57 -25.32
CA GLY A 12 32.12 -0.50 -26.31
C GLY A 12 32.11 0.87 -25.62
N ASN A 13 33.28 1.44 -25.32
CA ASN A 13 34.02 2.42 -26.12
C ASN A 13 33.42 3.83 -26.14
N SER A 14 34.07 4.80 -25.48
CA SER A 14 34.74 5.96 -26.13
C SER A 14 34.98 7.13 -25.16
N ASN A 15 36.24 7.53 -25.08
CA ASN A 15 36.80 8.75 -24.49
C ASN A 15 36.18 10.05 -25.03
N SER A 16 36.12 11.10 -24.20
CA SER A 16 36.85 12.34 -24.48
C SER A 16 36.91 13.28 -23.26
N ASN A 17 38.14 13.56 -22.82
CA ASN A 17 38.50 14.65 -21.92
C ASN A 17 38.19 16.01 -22.58
N ASN A 18 37.76 17.01 -21.80
CA ASN A 18 38.36 18.34 -21.91
C ASN A 18 38.17 19.22 -20.67
N ASN A 19 39.25 19.91 -20.36
CA ASN A 19 39.53 20.71 -19.18
C ASN A 19 38.83 22.08 -19.14
N ASN A 20 38.87 22.67 -17.94
CA ASN A 20 39.15 24.07 -17.62
C ASN A 20 38.01 25.06 -17.27
N ASN A 21 38.21 25.61 -16.06
CA ASN A 21 38.11 27.02 -15.67
C ASN A 21 36.78 27.62 -15.18
N ASN A 22 36.71 27.72 -13.85
CA ASN A 22 36.49 28.94 -13.07
C ASN A 22 35.54 30.00 -13.64
N LYS A 23 34.37 30.15 -12.99
CA LYS A 23 33.82 31.48 -12.66
C LYS A 23 32.72 31.38 -11.58
N LYS A 24 33.04 31.92 -10.38
CA LYS A 24 32.08 32.30 -9.33
C LYS A 24 30.95 33.16 -9.94
N LYS A 25 29.70 32.75 -9.76
CA LYS A 25 28.52 33.64 -9.90
C LYS A 25 27.50 33.34 -8.80
N ASN A 26 27.26 34.35 -7.97
CA ASN A 26 26.18 34.44 -6.98
C ASN A 26 24.82 34.09 -7.61
N LYS A 27 24.06 33.17 -7.00
CA LYS A 27 22.64 32.95 -7.32
C LYS A 27 21.77 33.29 -6.12
N LYS A 28 20.99 34.37 -6.31
CA LYS A 28 19.85 34.83 -5.50
C LYS A 28 18.95 33.66 -5.06
N LYS A 29 18.56 33.67 -3.78
CA LYS A 29 17.41 32.92 -3.22
C LYS A 29 16.17 33.19 -4.09
N LYS A 30 15.63 32.15 -4.73
CA LYS A 30 14.29 32.17 -5.34
C LYS A 30 13.29 31.70 -4.28
N ASN A 31 12.40 32.60 -3.84
CA ASN A 31 11.21 32.25 -3.06
C ASN A 31 10.33 31.32 -3.90
N ARG A 32 10.11 30.09 -3.43
CA ARG A 32 9.13 29.15 -4.01
C ARG A 32 7.72 29.51 -3.51
N GLY A 33 7.14 30.54 -4.11
CA GLY A 33 5.69 30.80 -4.03
C GLY A 33 4.98 30.00 -5.10
N GLY A 34 4.55 28.77 -4.78
CA GLY A 34 3.76 27.95 -5.69
C GLY A 34 2.34 28.51 -5.82
N SER A 35 1.96 28.97 -7.01
CA SER A 35 0.56 29.31 -7.31
C SER A 35 -0.31 28.05 -7.19
N LYS A 36 -1.34 28.09 -6.33
CA LYS A 36 -2.39 27.05 -6.26
C LYS A 36 -3.10 26.96 -7.61
N LYS A 37 -2.85 25.89 -8.37
CA LYS A 37 -3.54 25.60 -9.63
C LYS A 37 -5.00 25.24 -9.31
N LYS A 38 -5.98 25.96 -9.88
CA LYS A 38 -7.41 25.64 -9.73
C LYS A 38 -7.71 24.28 -10.38
N MET A 39 -8.51 23.45 -9.70
CA MET A 39 -8.94 22.13 -10.14
C MET A 39 -9.78 22.25 -11.44
N THR A 40 -9.51 21.40 -12.43
CA THR A 40 -10.28 21.40 -13.69
C THR A 40 -11.70 20.90 -13.48
N HIS A 41 -12.65 21.29 -14.33
CA HIS A 41 -14.04 20.82 -14.21
C HIS A 41 -14.16 19.28 -14.22
N LYS A 42 -13.34 18.59 -15.02
CA LYS A 42 -13.25 17.12 -15.00
C LYS A 42 -12.78 16.56 -13.66
N GLN A 43 -11.80 17.21 -13.01
CA GLN A 43 -11.32 16.82 -11.69
C GLN A 43 -12.38 17.08 -10.60
N VAL A 44 -13.14 18.17 -10.72
CA VAL A 44 -14.29 18.46 -9.83
C VAL A 44 -15.38 17.41 -9.99
N LEU A 45 -15.71 16.99 -11.23
CA LEU A 45 -16.69 15.94 -11.46
C LEU A 45 -16.23 14.58 -10.93
N ALA A 46 -14.97 14.20 -11.16
CA ALA A 46 -14.39 12.98 -10.60
C ALA A 46 -14.49 12.97 -9.07
N PHE A 47 -14.10 14.07 -8.41
CA PHE A 47 -14.21 14.23 -6.97
C PHE A 47 -15.67 14.13 -6.47
N LYS A 48 -16.64 14.66 -7.22
CA LYS A 48 -18.07 14.56 -6.87
C LYS A 48 -18.66 13.18 -7.08
N LEU A 49 -18.17 12.41 -8.06
CA LEU A 49 -18.63 11.04 -8.31
C LEU A 49 -18.07 10.07 -7.26
N ASP A 50 -16.85 10.31 -6.78
CA ASP A 50 -16.21 9.50 -5.72
C ASP A 50 -16.82 9.73 -4.33
N HIS A 51 -17.59 10.80 -4.16
CA HIS A 51 -18.36 11.10 -2.97
C HIS A 51 -19.85 11.09 -3.30
N PRO A 52 -20.54 9.93 -3.28
CA PRO A 52 -21.99 9.93 -3.36
C PRO A 52 -22.52 10.72 -2.17
N SER A 53 -22.96 11.95 -2.42
CA SER A 53 -23.75 12.71 -1.48
C SER A 53 -24.97 11.87 -1.18
N VAL A 54 -24.97 11.24 0.00
CA VAL A 54 -26.12 10.52 0.53
C VAL A 54 -27.27 11.51 0.51
N SER A 55 -28.20 11.30 -0.41
CA SER A 55 -29.42 12.06 -0.54
C SER A 55 -30.16 11.96 0.79
N SER A 56 -30.10 13.04 1.56
CA SER A 56 -30.80 13.23 2.81
C SER A 56 -32.30 13.18 2.55
N SER A 57 -32.92 12.04 2.85
CA SER A 57 -34.34 12.00 3.18
C SER A 57 -34.53 12.77 4.49
N SER A 58 -35.29 13.85 4.40
CA SER A 58 -35.69 14.73 5.49
C SER A 58 -36.36 13.98 6.63
N SER A 59 -35.68 13.85 7.77
CA SER A 59 -36.31 13.68 9.07
C SER A 59 -35.66 14.63 10.07
N SER A 60 -36.45 15.60 10.49
CA SER A 60 -36.11 16.64 11.45
C SER A 60 -35.83 16.02 12.83
N SER A 61 -34.55 15.90 13.19
CA SER A 61 -34.11 15.80 14.58
C SER A 61 -32.79 16.56 14.71
N SER A 62 -32.62 17.32 15.80
CA SER A 62 -31.51 18.25 16.02
C SER A 62 -30.14 17.56 15.94
N ALA A 63 -29.55 17.50 14.75
CA ALA A 63 -28.28 16.81 14.53
C ALA A 63 -27.13 17.80 14.63
N ALA A 64 -26.17 17.54 15.52
CA ALA A 64 -24.94 18.30 15.62
C ALA A 64 -24.24 18.35 14.25
N PRO A 65 -23.56 19.46 13.90
CA PRO A 65 -22.92 19.59 12.61
C PRO A 65 -22.00 18.38 12.37
N ARG A 66 -22.16 17.69 11.24
CA ARG A 66 -21.23 16.62 10.84
C ARG A 66 -20.22 17.24 9.90
N VAL A 67 -18.93 17.07 10.20
CA VAL A 67 -17.86 17.40 9.26
C VAL A 67 -17.17 16.12 8.85
N VAL A 68 -16.99 16.00 7.54
CA VAL A 68 -16.19 14.97 6.91
C VAL A 68 -14.74 15.46 6.96
N ASP A 69 -13.84 14.69 7.57
CA ASP A 69 -12.42 15.04 7.58
C ASP A 69 -11.76 14.79 6.21
N ASP A 70 -10.47 15.13 6.06
CA ASP A 70 -9.72 14.91 4.81
C ASP A 70 -9.66 13.42 4.41
N PHE A 71 -9.94 12.52 5.35
CA PHE A 71 -10.04 11.10 5.07
C PHE A 71 -11.45 10.70 4.58
N GLY A 72 -12.47 11.53 4.66
CA GLY A 72 -13.83 11.11 4.32
C GLY A 72 -14.57 10.50 5.53
N VAL A 73 -13.98 10.50 6.71
CA VAL A 73 -14.61 9.99 7.93
C VAL A 73 -15.56 11.05 8.47
N GLN A 74 -16.82 10.67 8.69
CA GLN A 74 -17.80 11.55 9.34
C GLN A 74 -17.47 11.69 10.82
N LYS A 75 -17.15 12.91 11.24
CA LYS A 75 -16.97 13.28 12.64
C LYS A 75 -18.16 14.14 13.10
N LEU A 76 -18.67 13.84 14.30
CA LEU A 76 -19.67 14.68 14.93
C LEU A 76 -18.98 15.91 15.55
N LEU A 77 -19.31 17.12 15.09
CA LEU A 77 -18.90 18.36 15.75
C LEU A 77 -19.83 18.64 16.93
N GLY A 78 -19.48 18.13 18.11
CA GLY A 78 -20.17 18.48 19.34
C GLY A 78 -19.85 17.52 20.48
N ARG A 79 -19.27 18.05 21.57
CA ARG A 79 -18.96 17.39 22.86
C ARG A 79 -17.92 16.25 22.81
N GLY A 80 -16.68 16.59 23.15
CA GLY A 80 -15.60 15.64 23.42
C GLY A 80 -14.97 15.13 22.13
N GLY A 81 -13.66 15.35 21.96
CA GLY A 81 -12.95 14.89 20.76
C GLY A 81 -12.98 13.37 20.68
N GLU A 82 -13.90 12.82 19.89
CA GLU A 82 -13.90 11.39 19.56
C GLU A 82 -12.51 11.06 19.00
N LYS A 83 -11.80 10.18 19.71
CA LYS A 83 -10.47 9.72 19.31
C LYS A 83 -10.64 8.95 18.01
N LEU A 84 -10.06 9.47 16.94
CA LEU A 84 -9.99 8.73 15.68
C LEU A 84 -9.06 7.54 15.89
N LEU A 85 -9.61 6.34 15.73
CA LEU A 85 -8.87 5.09 15.84
C LEU A 85 -8.64 4.51 14.44
N PHE A 86 -7.38 4.16 14.19
CA PHE A 86 -6.89 3.69 12.90
C PHE A 86 -6.25 2.33 13.11
N GLU A 87 -6.54 1.40 12.22
CA GLU A 87 -5.78 0.18 12.04
C GLU A 87 -5.09 0.27 10.69
N LEU A 88 -3.75 0.23 10.67
CA LEU A 88 -2.98 0.44 9.45
C LEU A 88 -2.27 -0.84 8.97
N HIS A 89 -2.38 -1.95 9.69
CA HIS A 89 -1.77 -3.20 9.29
C HIS A 89 -2.70 -4.36 9.65
N SER A 90 -3.38 -4.92 8.65
CA SER A 90 -4.31 -6.03 8.89
C SER A 90 -4.34 -7.05 7.75
N HIS A 91 -4.63 -8.29 8.12
CA HIS A 91 -4.64 -9.45 7.22
C HIS A 91 -6.03 -10.09 7.19
N SER A 92 -6.32 -10.71 6.05
CA SER A 92 -7.52 -11.50 5.80
C SER A 92 -7.16 -12.89 5.28
N LYS A 93 -8.18 -13.72 5.05
CA LYS A 93 -8.08 -15.04 4.40
C LYS A 93 -7.44 -15.03 3.00
N PHE A 94 -7.20 -13.87 2.41
CA PHE A 94 -6.50 -13.75 1.14
C PHE A 94 -4.98 -13.92 1.28
N SER A 95 -4.42 -13.87 2.49
CA SER A 95 -3.06 -14.33 2.78
C SER A 95 -3.08 -15.38 3.90
N ASP A 96 -2.84 -14.93 5.13
CA ASP A 96 -2.58 -15.70 6.34
C ASP A 96 -3.53 -15.28 7.48
N GLY A 97 -4.41 -14.31 7.22
CA GLY A 97 -5.40 -13.85 8.18
C GLY A 97 -6.53 -14.86 8.39
N PHE A 98 -7.10 -14.89 9.60
CA PHE A 98 -8.17 -15.81 9.95
C PHE A 98 -9.55 -15.43 9.38
N PHE A 99 -9.81 -14.13 9.20
CA PHE A 99 -11.12 -13.59 8.83
C PHE A 99 -11.20 -13.20 7.35
N SER A 100 -12.37 -13.32 6.72
CA SER A 100 -12.58 -12.72 5.40
C SER A 100 -12.48 -11.18 5.48
N PRO A 101 -12.17 -10.48 4.37
CA PRO A 101 -12.16 -9.01 4.36
C PRO A 101 -13.41 -8.39 4.99
N SER A 102 -14.61 -8.91 4.67
CA SER A 102 -15.86 -8.43 5.27
C SER A 102 -15.88 -8.52 6.80
N LYS A 103 -15.36 -9.64 7.34
CA LYS A 103 -15.32 -9.89 8.79
C LYS A 103 -14.23 -9.09 9.50
N VAL A 104 -13.11 -8.81 8.82
CA VAL A 104 -12.09 -7.86 9.32
C VAL A 104 -12.71 -6.47 9.50
N VAL A 105 -13.47 -5.99 8.51
CA VAL A 105 -14.17 -4.70 8.57
C VAL A 105 -15.21 -4.67 9.69
N GLU A 106 -16.05 -5.72 9.81
CA GLU A 106 -17.04 -5.83 10.89
C GLU A 106 -16.36 -5.75 12.27
N ARG A 107 -15.22 -6.43 12.45
CA ARG A 107 -14.45 -6.41 13.69
C ARG A 107 -13.85 -5.02 13.96
N ALA A 108 -13.36 -4.33 12.93
CA ALA A 108 -12.88 -2.97 13.04
C ALA A 108 -14.01 -2.03 13.51
N HIS A 109 -15.23 -2.19 12.98
CA HIS A 109 -16.41 -1.43 13.42
C HIS A 109 -16.73 -1.66 14.90
N ILE A 110 -16.74 -2.92 15.35
CA ILE A 110 -16.97 -3.26 16.77
C ILE A 110 -15.94 -2.59 17.69
N ASN A 111 -14.70 -2.44 17.22
CA ASN A 111 -13.62 -1.75 17.94
C ASN A 111 -13.60 -0.22 17.74
N ALA A 112 -14.68 0.36 17.21
CA ALA A 112 -14.81 1.80 16.93
C ALA A 112 -13.73 2.39 16.00
N MET A 113 -13.11 1.55 15.15
CA MET A 113 -12.18 2.00 14.12
C MET A 113 -12.91 2.85 13.10
N LYS A 114 -12.26 3.92 12.65
CA LYS A 114 -12.77 4.80 11.59
C LYS A 114 -12.06 4.59 10.26
N VAL A 115 -10.83 4.12 10.32
CA VAL A 115 -9.99 3.84 9.15
C VAL A 115 -9.30 2.51 9.35
N LEU A 116 -9.31 1.69 8.30
CA LEU A 116 -8.71 0.38 8.26
C LEU A 116 -7.89 0.24 6.98
N ALA A 117 -6.61 -0.11 7.09
CA ALA A 117 -5.82 -0.56 5.96
C ALA A 117 -5.80 -2.09 5.91
N LEU A 118 -6.16 -2.64 4.75
CA LEU A 118 -6.04 -4.07 4.49
C LEU A 118 -4.75 -4.29 3.68
N THR A 119 -3.82 -5.04 4.25
CA THR A 119 -2.42 -5.16 3.80
C THR A 119 -2.01 -6.63 3.73
N ASN A 120 -2.78 -7.47 3.01
CA ASN A 120 -2.45 -8.88 2.84
C ASN A 120 -1.06 -9.06 2.22
N HIS A 121 -0.42 -10.19 2.52
CA HIS A 121 0.85 -10.59 1.91
C HIS A 121 0.70 -10.81 0.40
N GLU A 122 1.48 -10.05 -0.37
CA GLU A 122 1.60 -10.13 -1.83
C GLU A 122 0.28 -10.16 -2.61
N THR A 123 -0.80 -9.57 -2.09
CA THR A 123 -2.08 -9.53 -2.82
C THR A 123 -2.96 -8.37 -2.40
N MET A 124 -3.65 -7.79 -3.38
CA MET A 124 -4.71 -6.79 -3.18
C MET A 124 -6.11 -7.36 -3.43
N SER A 125 -6.23 -8.68 -3.61
CA SER A 125 -7.48 -9.33 -4.03
C SER A 125 -8.64 -9.17 -3.03
N GLY A 126 -8.35 -8.97 -1.75
CA GLY A 126 -9.36 -8.73 -0.72
C GLY A 126 -9.86 -7.29 -0.61
N ILE A 127 -9.22 -6.33 -1.31
CA ILE A 127 -9.57 -4.90 -1.20
C ILE A 127 -11.01 -4.61 -1.65
N PRO A 128 -11.51 -5.11 -2.80
CA PRO A 128 -12.87 -4.81 -3.25
C PRO A 128 -13.94 -5.23 -2.23
N GLU A 129 -13.81 -6.43 -1.66
CA GLU A 129 -14.71 -6.94 -0.62
C GLU A 129 -14.65 -6.07 0.65
N ALA A 130 -13.45 -5.67 1.08
CA ALA A 130 -13.29 -4.78 2.24
C ALA A 130 -13.97 -3.43 2.02
N VAL A 131 -13.79 -2.82 0.85
CA VAL A 131 -14.40 -1.53 0.49
C VAL A 131 -15.92 -1.64 0.52
N GLU A 132 -16.49 -2.68 -0.11
CA GLU A 132 -17.94 -2.92 -0.14
C GLU A 132 -18.51 -3.11 1.28
N SER A 133 -17.84 -3.90 2.12
CA SER A 133 -18.26 -4.10 3.51
C SER A 133 -18.17 -2.80 4.32
N ALA A 134 -17.12 -2.00 4.11
CA ALA A 134 -16.86 -0.79 4.88
C ALA A 134 -17.87 0.32 4.63
N CYS A 135 -18.46 0.37 3.43
CA CYS A 135 -19.58 1.26 3.11
C CYS A 135 -20.75 1.08 4.09
N LYS A 136 -20.99 -0.13 4.60
CA LYS A 136 -22.08 -0.43 5.55
C LYS A 136 -21.84 0.16 6.93
N TYR A 137 -20.58 0.29 7.34
CA TYR A 137 -20.17 0.69 8.69
C TYR A 137 -19.63 2.13 8.77
N GLY A 138 -19.50 2.82 7.63
CA GLY A 138 -18.89 4.15 7.57
C GLY A 138 -17.40 4.14 7.92
N ILE A 139 -16.71 3.03 7.62
CA ILE A 139 -15.27 2.89 7.79
C ILE A 139 -14.59 3.28 6.47
N LYS A 140 -13.49 4.01 6.55
CA LYS A 140 -12.62 4.21 5.39
C LYS A 140 -11.67 3.04 5.23
N ILE A 141 -11.62 2.46 4.03
CA ILE A 141 -10.55 1.54 3.64
C ILE A 141 -9.39 2.30 3.02
N ILE A 142 -8.17 2.00 3.48
CA ILE A 142 -6.93 2.34 2.78
C ILE A 142 -6.46 1.08 2.05
N PRO A 143 -6.48 1.05 0.71
CA PRO A 143 -5.90 -0.05 -0.04
C PRO A 143 -4.41 -0.17 0.25
N GLY A 144 -3.94 -1.35 0.60
CA GLY A 144 -2.52 -1.60 0.79
C GLY A 144 -2.14 -3.04 0.48
N VAL A 145 -0.85 -3.31 0.60
CA VAL A 145 -0.24 -4.62 0.43
C VAL A 145 1.02 -4.69 1.29
N GLU A 146 1.27 -5.85 1.87
CA GLU A 146 2.53 -6.15 2.52
C GLU A 146 3.41 -6.96 1.56
N ILE A 147 4.61 -6.46 1.30
CA ILE A 147 5.53 -7.01 0.30
C ILE A 147 6.74 -7.59 1.03
N SER A 148 6.92 -8.90 0.93
CA SER A 148 8.11 -9.59 1.40
C SER A 148 9.32 -9.29 0.49
N THR A 149 10.44 -8.91 1.08
CA THR A 149 11.70 -8.68 0.39
C THR A 149 12.89 -9.14 1.25
N ILE A 150 14.06 -9.17 0.64
CA ILE A 150 15.34 -9.35 1.33
C ILE A 150 16.08 -8.02 1.31
N PHE A 151 16.74 -7.68 2.41
CA PHE A 151 17.56 -6.48 2.53
C PHE A 151 18.99 -6.84 2.97
N SER A 152 19.97 -6.26 2.30
CA SER A 152 21.40 -6.37 2.62
C SER A 152 21.96 -5.00 3.03
N PRO A 153 22.16 -4.71 4.32
CA PRO A 153 22.46 -3.36 4.81
C PRO A 153 23.80 -2.75 4.36
N ARG A 154 24.74 -3.53 3.80
CA ARG A 154 26.12 -3.07 3.52
C ARG A 154 26.69 -3.36 2.14
N GLY A 155 25.89 -3.83 1.17
CA GLY A 155 26.35 -4.14 -0.20
C GLY A 155 27.29 -5.36 -0.32
N ASP A 156 28.06 -5.65 0.74
CA ASP A 156 29.09 -6.69 0.80
C ASP A 156 28.86 -7.66 1.98
N SER A 157 27.61 -8.02 2.28
CA SER A 157 27.29 -8.83 3.47
C SER A 157 26.51 -10.08 3.12
N GLU A 158 27.09 -11.24 3.45
CA GLU A 158 26.49 -12.59 3.39
C GLU A 158 25.21 -12.73 4.25
N VAL A 159 24.90 -11.70 5.04
CA VAL A 159 23.71 -11.65 5.87
C VAL A 159 22.61 -10.93 5.10
N GLU A 160 21.79 -11.75 4.44
CA GLU A 160 20.51 -11.37 3.88
C GLU A 160 19.43 -11.45 4.97
N GLU A 161 18.70 -10.36 5.20
CA GLU A 161 17.63 -10.31 6.19
C GLU A 161 16.26 -10.17 5.52
N PRO A 162 15.26 -10.99 5.91
CA PRO A 162 13.89 -10.82 5.43
C PRO A 162 13.28 -9.55 6.03
N VAL A 163 12.68 -8.73 5.16
CA VAL A 163 12.02 -7.47 5.53
C VAL A 163 10.66 -7.42 4.85
N HIS A 164 9.66 -6.88 5.54
CA HIS A 164 8.35 -6.62 4.95
C HIS A 164 8.15 -5.13 4.73
N ILE A 165 7.71 -4.76 3.54
CA ILE A 165 7.43 -3.38 3.14
C ILE A 165 5.92 -3.20 2.99
N LEU A 166 5.35 -2.30 3.78
CA LEU A 166 3.95 -1.89 3.63
C LEU A 166 3.83 -0.81 2.56
N ALA A 167 3.04 -1.07 1.52
CA ALA A 167 2.68 -0.10 0.50
C ALA A 167 1.20 0.27 0.63
N TYR A 168 0.92 1.57 0.68
CA TYR A 168 -0.44 2.12 0.78
C TYR A 168 -0.77 2.95 -0.46
N TYR A 169 -2.03 2.87 -0.88
CA TYR A 169 -2.53 3.57 -2.06
C TYR A 169 -3.75 4.43 -1.71
N SER A 170 -4.09 5.34 -2.63
CA SER A 170 -5.35 6.07 -2.54
C SER A 170 -6.53 5.13 -2.80
N CYS A 171 -7.76 5.63 -2.65
CA CYS A 171 -8.99 4.87 -2.95
C CYS A 171 -9.04 4.32 -4.38
N ILE A 172 -8.29 4.92 -5.32
CA ILE A 172 -8.22 4.49 -6.74
C ILE A 172 -7.24 3.32 -6.91
N GLY A 173 -6.43 3.01 -5.88
CA GLY A 173 -5.40 1.98 -5.95
C GLY A 173 -4.11 2.45 -6.65
N PRO A 174 -3.19 1.53 -6.97
CA PRO A 174 -1.94 1.83 -7.68
C PRO A 174 -2.20 2.28 -9.12
N SER A 175 -1.42 3.24 -9.61
CA SER A 175 -1.51 3.73 -10.99
C SER A 175 -1.11 2.70 -12.05
N ARG A 176 -0.36 1.66 -11.66
CA ARG A 176 0.10 0.55 -12.52
C ARG A 176 -0.27 -0.78 -11.88
N PHE A 177 -1.57 -1.01 -11.73
CA PHE A 177 -2.08 -2.19 -11.02
C PHE A 177 -1.62 -3.50 -11.67
N GLU A 178 -1.60 -3.58 -13.01
CA GLU A 178 -1.22 -4.80 -13.73
C GLU A 178 0.27 -5.13 -13.58
N GLU A 179 1.14 -4.12 -13.60
CA GLU A 179 2.59 -4.31 -13.33
C GLU A 179 2.83 -4.75 -11.89
N LEU A 180 2.11 -4.13 -10.94
CA LEU A 180 2.19 -4.49 -9.53
C LEU A 180 1.69 -5.92 -9.30
N ASP A 181 0.51 -6.28 -9.79
CA ASP A 181 -0.07 -7.60 -9.58
C ASP A 181 0.81 -8.70 -10.18
N LYS A 182 1.41 -8.45 -11.36
CA LYS A 182 2.42 -9.35 -11.94
C LYS A 182 3.65 -9.49 -11.04
N PHE A 183 4.16 -8.38 -10.50
CA PHE A 183 5.29 -8.40 -9.57
C PHE A 183 4.97 -9.18 -8.30
N LEU A 184 3.80 -8.92 -7.69
CA LEU A 184 3.34 -9.64 -6.50
C LEU A 184 3.15 -11.13 -6.79
N SER A 185 2.64 -11.49 -7.98
CA SER A 185 2.51 -12.89 -8.39
C SER A 185 3.85 -13.62 -8.43
N ASN A 186 4.90 -12.98 -8.95
CA ASN A 186 6.23 -13.58 -8.97
C ASN A 186 6.76 -13.88 -7.55
N ILE A 187 6.47 -13.00 -6.57
CA ILE A 187 6.84 -13.24 -5.17
C ILE A 187 6.06 -14.44 -4.62
N ARG A 188 4.73 -14.48 -4.84
CA ARG A 188 3.89 -15.61 -4.41
C ARG A 188 4.36 -16.94 -4.99
N ASP A 189 4.74 -16.97 -6.26
CA ASP A 189 5.26 -18.18 -6.91
C ASP A 189 6.56 -18.65 -6.23
N GLY A 190 7.45 -17.70 -5.88
CA GLY A 190 8.66 -17.98 -5.10
C GLY A 190 8.35 -18.53 -3.71
N CYS A 191 7.38 -17.93 -2.99
CA CYS A 191 6.91 -18.41 -1.69
C CYS A 191 6.31 -19.81 -1.78
N PHE A 192 5.53 -20.10 -2.82
CA PHE A 192 4.94 -21.42 -3.06
C PHE A 192 6.03 -22.48 -3.26
N LEU A 193 7.02 -22.21 -4.11
CA LEU A 193 8.16 -23.11 -4.33
C LEU A 193 8.97 -23.31 -3.04
N HIS A 194 9.16 -22.24 -2.27
CA HIS A 194 9.83 -22.32 -0.98
C HIS A 194 9.06 -23.21 0.01
N ALA A 195 7.75 -23.03 0.14
CA ALA A 195 6.90 -23.85 1.00
C ALA A 195 6.94 -25.34 0.59
N GLN A 196 6.90 -25.63 -0.72
CA GLN A 196 7.03 -26.99 -1.24
C GLN A 196 8.37 -27.63 -0.82
N ASN A 197 9.47 -26.88 -0.93
CA ASN A 197 10.79 -27.35 -0.52
C ASN A 197 10.88 -27.60 0.99
N ILE A 198 10.22 -26.78 1.82
CA ILE A 198 10.13 -27.01 3.26
C ILE A 198 9.38 -28.32 3.53
N CYS A 199 8.21 -28.53 2.92
CA CYS A 199 7.42 -29.75 3.09
C CYS A 199 8.23 -31.01 2.78
N LEU A 200 8.92 -31.04 1.64
CA LEU A 200 9.76 -32.18 1.25
C LEU A 200 10.89 -32.46 2.26
N LYS A 201 11.54 -31.41 2.78
CA LYS A 201 12.58 -31.55 3.81
C LYS A 201 11.99 -32.07 5.13
N THR A 202 10.80 -31.63 5.51
CA THR A 202 10.13 -32.12 6.74
C THR A 202 9.71 -33.58 6.63
N GLU A 203 9.23 -34.02 5.46
CA GLU A 203 8.90 -35.43 5.21
C GLU A 203 10.16 -36.32 5.28
N GLN A 204 11.26 -35.89 4.65
CA GLN A 204 12.54 -36.61 4.73
C GLN A 204 13.08 -36.71 6.17
N ALA A 205 12.95 -35.64 6.96
CA ALA A 205 13.37 -35.63 8.35
C ALA A 205 12.52 -36.57 9.23
N GLN A 206 11.21 -36.69 8.95
CA GLN A 206 10.32 -37.62 9.64
C GLN A 206 10.59 -39.08 9.28
N VAL A 207 10.98 -39.37 8.05
CA VAL A 207 11.33 -40.73 7.62
C VAL A 207 12.68 -41.18 8.18
N ALA A 208 13.58 -40.23 8.49
CA ALA A 208 14.90 -40.51 9.05
C ALA A 208 14.91 -40.74 10.57
N SER A 209 13.81 -40.46 11.28
CA SER A 209 13.63 -40.66 12.73
C SER A 209 12.89 -41.95 13.06
#